data_AF-A0A9D2S0L3-F1
#
_entry.id   AF-A0A9D2S0L3-F1
#
_cell.length_a   1.000
_cell.length_b   1.000
_cell.length_c   1.000
_cell.angle_alpha   90.00
_cell.angle_beta   90.00
_cell.angle_gamma   90.00
#
_symmetry.space_group_name_H-M   'P 1'
#
loop_
_entity.id
_entity.type
_entity.pdbx_description
1 polymer ?
#
loop_
_entity_poly.entity_id
_entity_poly.type
_entity_poly.pdbx_seq_one_letter_code
_entity_poly.pdbx_strand_id
1 'polypeptide(L)'
;MLNAVKKSNKYLLSVFFIYLIALVFFSLRNEVLYWTDLTPLEFIAKSTNLIPFATVFTYIQAFFTQSMNLDIAVRNLVLPIVAFLPCGFLLYALSGAKRKLFHILLGSAALCLVLEVLQMLLRRGSFD
;
A
#
# COMPACT_ATOMS: atom_id res chain seq x y z
N MET A 1 -2.55 -29.65 22.76
CA MET A 1 -1.87 -29.01 21.60
C MET A 1 -2.82 -28.27 20.66
N LEU A 2 -3.92 -28.86 20.18
CA LEU A 2 -4.89 -28.19 19.28
C LEU A 2 -5.44 -26.84 19.80
N ASN A 3 -5.72 -26.73 21.11
CA ASN A 3 -6.20 -25.49 21.71
C ASN A 3 -5.13 -24.37 21.78
N ALA A 4 -3.84 -24.72 21.88
CA ALA A 4 -2.75 -23.74 21.87
C ALA A 4 -2.49 -23.19 20.46
N VAL A 5 -2.59 -24.04 19.43
CA VAL A 5 -2.49 -23.64 18.02
C VAL A 5 -3.69 -22.77 17.63
N LYS A 6 -4.92 -23.15 18.01
CA LYS A 6 -6.12 -22.31 17.78
C LYS A 6 -6.07 -20.98 18.54
N LYS A 7 -5.51 -20.96 19.76
CA LYS A 7 -5.35 -19.74 20.56
C LYS A 7 -4.29 -18.81 19.96
N SER A 8 -3.15 -19.34 19.52
CA SER A 8 -2.09 -18.59 18.80
C SER A 8 -2.61 -17.91 17.53
N ASN A 9 -3.45 -18.61 16.76
CA ASN A 9 -4.03 -18.07 15.52
C ASN A 9 -4.95 -16.85 15.78
N LYS A 10 -5.65 -16.80 16.92
CA LYS A 10 -6.46 -15.63 17.29
C LYS A 10 -5.61 -14.38 17.55
N TYR A 11 -4.48 -14.52 18.24
CA TYR A 11 -3.57 -13.40 18.48
C TYR A 11 -2.90 -12.92 17.19
N LEU A 12 -2.44 -13.83 16.35
CA LEU A 12 -1.89 -13.48 15.02
C LEU A 12 -2.93 -12.74 14.17
N LEU A 13 -4.19 -13.18 14.21
CA LEU A 13 -5.27 -12.52 13.51
C LEU A 13 -5.53 -11.11 14.06
N SER A 14 -5.53 -10.92 15.39
CA SER A 14 -5.64 -9.60 16.01
C SER A 14 -4.48 -8.68 15.62
N VAL A 15 -3.24 -9.18 15.63
CA VAL A 15 -2.06 -8.43 15.18
C VAL A 15 -2.19 -8.05 13.71
N PHE A 16 -2.68 -8.95 12.86
CA PHE A 16 -2.92 -8.66 11.45
C PHE A 16 -3.99 -7.58 11.25
N PHE A 17 -5.09 -7.59 12.00
CA PHE A 17 -6.09 -6.52 11.94
C PHE A 17 -5.54 -5.17 12.41
N ILE A 18 -4.78 -5.14 13.50
CA ILE A 18 -4.11 -3.92 13.99
C ILE A 18 -3.14 -3.40 12.92
N TYR A 19 -2.37 -4.30 12.31
CA TYR A 19 -1.49 -3.97 11.20
C TYR A 19 -2.25 -3.39 10.00
N LEU A 20 -3.38 -3.98 9.59
CA LEU A 20 -4.20 -3.44 8.49
C LEU A 20 -4.74 -2.05 8.81
N ILE A 21 -5.20 -1.83 10.04
CA ILE A 21 -5.65 -0.49 10.48
C ILE A 21 -4.49 0.50 10.41
N ALA A 22 -3.32 0.14 10.96
CA ALA A 22 -2.13 0.99 10.90
C ALA A 22 -1.70 1.28 9.45
N LEU A 23 -1.78 0.28 8.58
CA LEU A 23 -1.45 0.38 7.16
C LEU A 23 -2.40 1.36 6.44
N VAL A 24 -3.72 1.24 6.67
CA VAL A 24 -4.71 2.19 6.15
C VAL A 24 -4.42 3.61 6.66
N PHE A 25 -4.24 3.79 7.96
CA PHE A 25 -3.93 5.11 8.52
C PHE A 25 -2.63 5.70 7.96
N PHE A 26 -1.61 4.88 7.75
CA PHE A 26 -0.35 5.29 7.16
C PHE A 26 -0.52 5.70 5.71
N SER A 27 -1.21 4.89 4.90
CA SER A 27 -1.48 5.14 3.48
C SER A 27 -2.35 6.39 3.26
N LEU A 28 -3.20 6.77 4.21
CA LEU A 28 -4.06 7.95 4.11
C LEU A 28 -3.41 9.27 4.57
N ARG A 29 -2.18 9.24 5.09
CA ARG A 29 -1.58 10.41 5.76
C ARG A 29 -1.27 11.59 4.86
N ASN A 30 -1.04 11.44 3.55
CA ASN A 30 -0.68 12.58 2.69
C ASN A 30 -1.07 12.35 1.22
N GLU A 31 -1.78 13.31 0.60
CA GLU A 31 -1.59 13.90 -0.76
C GLU A 31 -2.61 15.05 -1.04
N VAL A 32 -3.03 15.82 -0.01
CA VAL A 32 -4.18 16.75 -0.15
C VAL A 32 -3.84 18.04 -0.91
N LEU A 33 -2.57 18.34 -1.15
CA LEU A 33 -2.16 19.71 -1.49
C LEU A 33 -2.30 20.12 -2.96
N TYR A 34 -2.60 19.21 -3.89
CA TYR A 34 -2.50 19.52 -5.33
C TYR A 34 -3.81 19.47 -6.13
N TRP A 35 -4.92 19.03 -5.53
CA TRP A 35 -6.11 18.64 -6.31
C TRP A 35 -7.44 19.19 -5.79
N THR A 36 -7.42 20.27 -5.03
CA THR A 36 -8.65 20.87 -4.43
C THR A 36 -9.63 21.38 -5.47
N ASP A 37 -9.13 21.77 -6.65
CA ASP A 37 -9.93 22.45 -7.68
C ASP A 37 -10.39 21.52 -8.81
N LEU A 38 -10.08 20.22 -8.72
CA LEU A 38 -10.46 19.24 -9.74
C LEU A 38 -11.85 18.64 -9.49
N THR A 39 -12.60 18.47 -10.58
CA THR A 39 -13.78 17.61 -10.59
C THR A 39 -13.37 16.14 -10.31
N PRO A 40 -14.29 15.29 -9.81
CA PRO A 40 -13.98 13.88 -9.55
C PRO A 40 -13.41 13.15 -10.78
N LEU A 41 -13.90 13.46 -11.98
CA LEU A 41 -13.46 12.80 -13.21
C LEU A 41 -12.05 13.24 -13.61
N GLU A 42 -11.74 14.54 -13.51
CA GLU A 42 -10.40 15.07 -13.77
C GLU A 42 -9.38 14.55 -12.76
N PHE A 43 -9.78 14.42 -11.49
CA PHE A 43 -8.95 13.80 -10.47
C PHE A 43 -8.59 12.38 -10.86
N ILE A 44 -9.57 11.51 -11.15
CA ILE A 44 -9.33 10.12 -11.55
C ILE A 44 -8.42 10.04 -12.77
N ALA A 45 -8.68 10.87 -13.78
CA ALA A 45 -7.88 10.88 -15.01
C ALA A 45 -6.42 11.27 -14.79
N LYS A 46 -6.15 12.17 -13.83
CA LYS A 46 -4.78 12.61 -13.50
C LYS A 46 -4.09 11.75 -12.42
N SER A 47 -4.86 11.13 -11.55
CA SER A 47 -4.36 10.30 -10.46
C SER A 47 -4.15 8.84 -10.86
N THR A 48 -4.63 8.42 -12.03
CA THR A 48 -4.51 7.04 -12.50
C THR A 48 -3.33 6.91 -13.45
N ASN A 49 -2.36 6.09 -13.09
CA ASN A 49 -1.31 5.61 -13.98
C ASN A 49 -1.52 4.12 -14.24
N LEU A 50 -1.60 3.72 -15.51
CA LEU A 50 -1.67 2.30 -15.91
C LEU A 50 -0.39 1.83 -16.58
N ILE A 51 0.59 2.73 -16.75
CA ILE A 51 1.88 2.41 -17.35
C ILE A 51 2.80 1.93 -16.22
N PRO A 52 3.18 0.65 -16.20
CA PRO A 52 4.02 0.12 -15.13
C PRO A 52 5.30 0.94 -14.96
N PHE A 53 5.62 1.27 -13.72
CA PHE A 53 6.83 2.01 -13.33
C PHE A 53 6.93 3.46 -13.81
N ALA A 54 5.96 4.03 -14.52
CA ALA A 54 6.08 5.41 -15.00
C ALA A 54 6.21 6.43 -13.84
N THR A 55 5.46 6.22 -12.74
CA THR A 55 5.59 7.03 -11.53
C THR A 55 6.94 6.81 -10.86
N VAL A 56 7.45 5.58 -10.85
CA VAL A 56 8.79 5.26 -10.31
C VAL A 56 9.86 6.02 -11.07
N PHE A 57 9.84 6.00 -12.40
CA PHE A 57 10.76 6.78 -13.22
C PHE A 57 10.60 8.29 -13.01
N THR A 58 9.37 8.77 -12.87
CA THR A 58 9.10 10.19 -12.59
C THR A 58 9.73 10.63 -11.27
N TYR A 59 9.57 9.84 -10.20
CA TYR A 59 10.19 10.14 -8.91
C TYR A 59 11.72 10.03 -8.95
N ILE A 60 12.27 9.02 -9.63
CA ILE A 60 13.72 8.87 -9.81
C ILE A 60 14.29 10.05 -10.60
N GLN A 61 13.64 10.45 -11.70
CA GLN A 61 14.07 11.59 -12.49
C GLN A 61 13.99 12.87 -11.65
N ALA A 62 12.89 13.10 -10.94
CA ALA A 62 12.69 14.26 -10.07
C ALA A 62 13.72 14.33 -8.92
N PHE A 63 14.18 13.18 -8.43
CA PHE A 63 15.29 13.07 -7.48
C PHE A 63 16.60 13.60 -8.09
N PHE A 64 16.94 13.16 -9.31
CA PHE A 64 18.17 13.58 -9.99
C PHE A 64 18.13 15.05 -10.46
N THR A 65 16.96 15.54 -10.87
CA THR A 65 16.77 16.93 -11.33
C THR A 65 16.49 17.91 -10.18
N GLN A 66 16.37 17.43 -8.94
CA GLN A 66 15.95 18.22 -7.76
C GLN A 66 14.65 19.00 -7.98
N SER A 67 13.81 18.57 -8.93
CA SER A 67 12.56 19.26 -9.27
C SER A 67 11.42 18.93 -8.32
N MET A 68 11.62 17.98 -7.41
CA MET A 68 10.67 17.59 -6.37
C MET A 68 11.39 17.46 -5.03
N ASN A 69 10.67 17.76 -3.95
CA ASN A 69 11.19 17.54 -2.61
C ASN A 69 11.46 16.03 -2.39
N LEU A 70 12.67 15.71 -1.93
CA LEU A 70 13.10 14.35 -1.63
C LEU A 70 12.16 13.63 -0.66
N ASP A 71 11.58 14.36 0.30
CA ASP A 71 10.61 13.81 1.25
C ASP A 71 9.36 13.25 0.53
N ILE A 72 8.88 13.91 -0.54
CA ILE A 72 7.73 13.46 -1.33
C ILE A 72 8.09 12.19 -2.11
N ALA A 73 9.25 12.18 -2.79
CA ALA A 73 9.70 11.02 -3.55
C ALA A 73 9.91 9.78 -2.64
N VAL A 74 10.48 9.97 -1.44
CA VAL A 74 10.67 8.89 -0.46
C VAL A 74 9.33 8.39 0.08
N ARG A 75 8.37 9.29 0.36
CA ARG A 75 7.00 8.94 0.80
C ARG A 75 6.22 8.13 -0.21
N ASN A 76 6.42 8.35 -1.51
CA ASN A 76 5.65 7.67 -2.55
C ASN A 76 6.36 6.46 -3.16
N LEU A 77 7.68 6.32 -2.98
CA LEU A 77 8.43 5.13 -3.43
C LEU A 77 8.75 4.16 -2.29
N VAL A 78 9.39 4.64 -1.24
CA VAL A 78 10.04 3.78 -0.24
C VAL A 78 9.07 3.39 0.86
N LEU A 79 8.28 4.36 1.33
CA LEU A 79 7.36 4.16 2.46
C LEU A 79 6.29 3.08 2.19
N PRO A 80 5.66 2.98 1.00
CA PRO A 80 4.72 1.90 0.68
C PRO A 80 5.41 0.53 0.69
N ILE A 81 6.59 0.40 0.06
CA ILE A 81 7.36 -0.87 0.06
C ILE A 81 7.63 -1.33 1.49
N VAL A 82 8.16 -0.44 2.34
CA VAL A 82 8.46 -0.75 3.74
C VAL A 82 7.19 -1.10 4.52
N ALA A 83 6.10 -0.37 4.30
CA ALA A 83 4.83 -0.62 4.98
C ALA A 83 4.21 -1.95 4.57
N PHE A 84 4.46 -2.45 3.36
CA PHE A 84 3.96 -3.73 2.86
C PHE A 84 4.83 -4.95 3.20
N LEU A 85 6.09 -4.76 3.61
CA LEU A 85 6.98 -5.86 4.01
C LEU A 85 6.35 -6.81 5.06
N PRO A 86 5.70 -6.32 6.14
CA PRO A 86 5.09 -7.21 7.14
C PRO A 86 3.89 -8.00 6.59
N CYS A 87 3.25 -7.54 5.52
CA CYS A 87 2.09 -8.19 4.92
C CYS A 87 2.40 -9.64 4.52
N GLY A 88 3.52 -9.84 3.80
CA GLY A 88 3.93 -11.17 3.33
C GLY A 88 4.21 -12.14 4.48
N PHE A 89 4.89 -11.67 5.53
CA PHE A 89 5.19 -12.48 6.72
C PHE A 89 3.94 -12.83 7.52
N LEU A 90 3.03 -11.87 7.74
CA LEU A 90 1.79 -12.09 8.47
C LEU A 90 0.84 -13.02 7.70
N LEU A 91 0.73 -12.86 6.38
CA LEU A 91 -0.04 -13.76 5.52
C LEU A 91 0.54 -15.17 5.51
N TYR A 92 1.87 -15.32 5.47
CA TYR A 92 2.53 -16.62 5.60
C TYR A 92 2.23 -17.28 6.94
N ALA A 93 2.38 -16.53 8.04
CA ALA A 93 2.16 -17.02 9.40
C ALA A 93 0.69 -17.46 9.63
N LEU A 94 -0.29 -16.69 9.12
CA LEU A 94 -1.71 -17.02 9.20
C LEU A 94 -2.11 -18.20 8.30
N SER A 95 -1.46 -18.33 7.14
CA SER A 95 -1.76 -19.38 6.16
C SER A 95 -1.15 -20.74 6.50
N GLY A 96 -0.14 -20.74 7.38
CA GLY A 96 0.69 -21.91 7.66
C GLY A 96 1.64 -22.25 6.51
N ALA A 97 2.69 -23.03 6.81
CA ALA A 97 3.78 -23.36 5.89
C ALA A 97 3.37 -24.10 4.60
N LYS A 98 2.09 -24.50 4.46
CA LYS A 98 1.59 -25.28 3.31
C LYS A 98 1.06 -24.44 2.15
N ARG A 99 0.89 -23.12 2.29
CA ARG A 99 0.45 -22.29 1.16
C ARG A 99 1.60 -21.95 0.24
N LYS A 100 1.37 -22.12 -1.07
CA LYS A 100 2.31 -21.73 -2.13
C LYS A 100 2.52 -20.20 -2.09
N LEU A 101 3.77 -19.76 -2.29
CA LEU A 101 4.16 -18.35 -2.38
C LEU A 101 3.20 -17.51 -3.24
N PHE A 102 2.70 -18.09 -4.34
CA PHE A 102 1.70 -17.49 -5.21
C PHE A 102 0.46 -16.95 -4.48
N HIS A 103 -0.08 -17.65 -3.48
CA HIS A 103 -1.26 -17.18 -2.74
C HIS A 103 -0.95 -15.99 -1.83
N ILE A 104 0.29 -15.90 -1.35
CA ILE A 104 0.75 -14.80 -0.50
C ILE A 104 0.96 -13.56 -1.36
N LEU A 105 1.57 -13.74 -2.53
CA LEU A 105 1.73 -12.68 -3.52
C LEU A 105 0.36 -12.17 -3.98
N LEU A 106 -0.57 -13.07 -4.30
CA LEU A 106 -1.93 -12.71 -4.71
C LEU A 106 -2.68 -11.95 -3.60
N GLY A 107 -2.59 -12.42 -2.36
CA GLY A 107 -3.20 -11.74 -1.21
C GLY A 107 -2.58 -10.36 -0.95
N SER A 108 -1.27 -10.23 -1.09
CA SER A 108 -0.55 -8.96 -0.93
C SER A 108 -0.92 -7.98 -2.05
N ALA A 109 -0.99 -8.45 -3.30
CA ALA A 109 -1.41 -7.66 -4.45
C ALA A 109 -2.86 -7.19 -4.32
N ALA A 110 -3.77 -8.07 -3.85
CA ALA A 110 -5.16 -7.70 -3.59
C ALA A 110 -5.27 -6.61 -2.49
N LEU A 111 -4.47 -6.72 -1.43
CA LEU A 111 -4.42 -5.69 -0.38
C LEU A 111 -3.85 -4.36 -0.90
N CYS A 112 -2.82 -4.40 -1.76
CA CYS A 112 -2.27 -3.22 -2.42
C CYS A 112 -3.34 -2.51 -3.25
N LEU A 113 -4.03 -3.26 -4.11
CA LEU A 113 -5.10 -2.73 -4.95
C LEU A 113 -6.25 -2.13 -4.11
N VAL A 114 -6.66 -2.78 -3.02
CA VAL A 114 -7.68 -2.23 -2.12
C VAL A 114 -7.25 -0.90 -1.50
N LEU A 115 -6.00 -0.78 -1.08
CA LEU A 115 -5.49 0.48 -0.51
C LEU A 115 -5.42 1.59 -1.55
N GLU A 116 -4.95 1.30 -2.75
CA GLU A 116 -4.86 2.30 -3.82
C GLU A 116 -6.23 2.76 -4.28
N VAL A 117 -7.20 1.85 -4.41
CA VAL A 117 -8.60 2.23 -4.67
C VAL A 117 -9.13 3.11 -3.54
N LEU A 118 -8.87 2.76 -2.28
CA LEU A 118 -9.30 3.55 -1.14
C LEU A 118 -8.65 4.95 -1.13
N GLN A 119 -7.35 5.04 -1.42
CA GLN A 119 -6.62 6.30 -1.54
C GLN A 119 -7.18 7.16 -2.69
N MET A 120 -7.46 6.57 -3.85
CA MET A 120 -8.07 7.26 -4.99
C MET A 120 -9.48 7.78 -4.65
N LEU A 121 -10.34 6.94 -4.05
CA LEU A 121 -11.69 7.35 -3.66
C LEU A 121 -11.70 8.48 -2.62
N LEU A 122 -10.74 8.47 -1.71
CA LEU A 122 -10.58 9.51 -0.68
C LEU A 122 -9.80 10.73 -1.19
N ARG A 123 -9.35 10.74 -2.46
CA ARG A 123 -8.49 11.77 -3.05
C ARG A 123 -7.21 12.01 -2.25
N ARG A 124 -6.62 10.92 -1.78
CA ARG A 124 -5.42 10.90 -0.91
C ARG A 124 -4.21 10.27 -1.59
N GLY A 125 -4.29 9.88 -2.86
CA GLY A 125 -3.16 9.29 -3.57
C GLY A 125 -3.43 9.12 -5.06
N SER A 126 -2.39 8.69 -5.77
CA SER A 126 -2.47 8.14 -7.12
C SER A 126 -2.74 6.62 -7.09
N PHE A 127 -3.43 6.14 -8.12
CA PHE A 127 -3.61 4.73 -8.43
C PHE A 127 -2.54 4.32 -9.44
N ASP A 128 -1.67 3.36 -9.13
CA ASP A 128 -0.49 2.98 -9.94
C ASP A 128 -0.09 1.50 -9.81
#